data_AF-A0AAX2A6V2-F1
#
_entry.id   AF-A0AAX2A6V2-F1
#
_cell.length_a   1.000
_cell.length_b   1.000
_cell.length_c   1.000
_cell.angle_alpha   90.00
_cell.angle_beta   90.00
_cell.angle_gamma   90.00
#
_symmetry.space_group_name_H-M   'P 1'
#
loop_
_entity.id
_entity.type
_entity.pdbx_description
1 polymer ?
#
loop_
_entity_poly.entity_id
_entity_poly.type
_entity_poly.pdbx_seq_one_letter_code
_entity_poly.pdbx_strand_id
1 'polypeptide(L)'
;VTHSIIDSSCIAVKTAAGTMIHTGDFKIDHTPIDGFPTDLHRIAHYGEEGVLVLTSDSTNSHSPGFTRTEKTVGPTFDRIFQNAKGRVLMSTFSSNIHRVSQAIEKALLYNRKICVIGRSMEKNLEIAMNLGYIKFPKDQFIEAHEVNKY
;
A
#
# COMPACT_ATOMS: atom_id res chain seq x y z
N VAL A 1 5.28 6.40 -8.16
CA VAL A 1 4.22 7.26 -7.57
C VAL A 1 3.57 6.54 -6.41
N THR A 2 3.09 7.26 -5.42
CA THR A 2 2.33 6.66 -4.33
C THR A 2 0.97 6.20 -4.84
N HIS A 3 0.59 4.98 -4.48
CA HIS A 3 -0.71 4.40 -4.79
C HIS A 3 -1.12 3.39 -3.70
N SER A 4 -2.15 2.58 -3.96
CA SER A 4 -2.65 1.54 -3.05
C SER A 4 -1.87 0.22 -3.13
N ILE A 5 -1.05 0.04 -4.16
CA ILE A 5 -0.11 -1.06 -4.34
C ILE A 5 1.33 -0.52 -4.39
N ILE A 6 2.27 -1.36 -3.97
CA ILE A 6 3.70 -1.07 -3.99
C ILE A 6 4.20 -0.98 -5.44
N ASP A 7 5.25 -0.19 -5.66
CA ASP A 7 5.98 -0.10 -6.92
C ASP A 7 5.16 0.41 -8.13
N SER A 8 4.18 1.28 -7.85
CA SER A 8 3.41 1.97 -8.89
C SER A 8 4.25 3.05 -9.56
N SER A 9 4.11 3.20 -10.89
CA SER A 9 4.93 4.11 -11.70
C SER A 9 4.10 4.92 -12.69
N CYS A 10 4.55 6.15 -12.97
CA CYS A 10 4.11 6.93 -14.12
C CYS A 10 5.00 6.62 -15.33
N ILE A 11 4.47 6.83 -16.53
CA ILE A 11 5.22 6.68 -17.77
C ILE A 11 5.29 8.02 -18.49
N ALA A 12 6.49 8.40 -18.94
CA ALA A 12 6.70 9.50 -19.85
C ALA A 12 7.16 8.96 -21.22
N VAL A 13 6.42 9.27 -22.27
CA VAL A 13 6.72 8.85 -23.66
C VAL A 13 7.18 10.09 -24.42
N LYS A 14 8.46 10.10 -24.82
CA LYS A 14 9.03 11.18 -25.64
C LYS A 14 8.94 10.83 -27.12
N THR A 15 8.39 11.74 -27.91
CA THR A 15 8.29 11.61 -29.37
C THR A 15 8.73 12.90 -30.06
N ALA A 16 8.91 12.89 -31.38
CA ALA A 16 9.19 14.10 -32.15
C ALA A 16 8.06 15.14 -32.07
N ALA A 17 6.82 14.73 -31.79
CA ALA A 17 5.69 15.63 -31.61
C ALA A 17 5.66 16.29 -30.22
N GLY A 18 6.32 15.70 -29.23
CA GLY A 18 6.34 16.16 -27.84
C GLY A 18 6.32 15.02 -26.84
N THR A 19 6.29 15.39 -25.55
CA THR A 19 6.24 14.45 -24.42
C THR A 19 4.80 14.20 -23.98
N MET A 20 4.40 12.93 -23.89
CA MET A 20 3.18 12.49 -23.24
C MET A 20 3.50 11.93 -21.85
N ILE A 21 2.71 12.27 -20.83
CA ILE A 21 2.77 11.62 -19.52
C ILE A 21 1.47 10.84 -19.28
N HIS A 22 1.61 9.59 -18.83
CA HIS A 22 0.53 8.78 -18.29
C HIS A 22 0.78 8.54 -16.81
N THR A 23 -0.14 8.99 -15.96
CA THR A 23 0.05 8.89 -14.51
C THR A 23 -0.13 7.47 -13.98
N GLY A 24 -0.87 6.63 -14.71
CA GLY A 24 -1.56 5.49 -14.09
C GLY A 24 -2.47 5.95 -12.95
N ASP A 25 -2.83 5.03 -12.06
CA ASP A 25 -3.52 5.38 -10.82
C ASP A 25 -2.52 5.93 -9.81
N PHE A 26 -2.83 7.07 -9.20
CA PHE A 26 -1.93 7.69 -8.24
C PHE A 26 -2.66 8.44 -7.14
N LYS A 27 -1.93 8.68 -6.06
CA LYS A 27 -2.24 9.68 -5.05
C LYS A 27 -0.96 10.44 -4.72
N ILE A 28 -1.07 11.45 -3.87
CA ILE A 28 0.09 12.14 -3.28
C ILE A 28 0.06 11.89 -1.78
N ASP A 29 0.81 10.88 -1.35
CA ASP A 29 1.10 10.64 0.07
C ASP A 29 2.50 11.16 0.38
N HIS A 30 2.60 12.17 1.25
CA HIS A 30 3.88 12.76 1.64
C HIS A 30 4.62 11.93 2.69
N THR A 31 3.94 10.98 3.32
CA THR A 31 4.53 10.13 4.36
C THR A 31 4.11 8.67 4.15
N PRO A 32 4.41 8.06 2.98
CA PRO A 32 4.00 6.69 2.70
C PRO A 32 4.70 5.71 3.64
N ILE A 33 4.13 4.51 3.76
CA ILE A 33 4.61 3.47 4.69
C ILE A 33 5.99 2.96 4.29
N ASP A 34 6.21 2.74 3.00
CA ASP A 34 7.47 2.28 2.41
C ASP A 34 8.56 3.36 2.32
N GLY A 35 8.22 4.62 2.60
CA GLY A 35 9.14 5.76 2.53
C GLY A 35 9.40 6.28 1.11
N PHE A 36 8.65 5.82 0.10
CA PHE A 36 8.81 6.27 -1.29
C PHE A 36 7.67 7.20 -1.72
N PRO A 37 7.79 8.53 -1.47
CA PRO A 37 6.77 9.48 -1.92
C PRO A 37 6.72 9.56 -3.45
N THR A 38 5.62 10.09 -3.98
CA THR A 38 5.56 10.46 -5.40
C THR A 38 6.69 11.44 -5.71
N ASP A 39 7.51 11.13 -6.72
CA ASP A 39 8.61 11.97 -7.16
C ASP A 39 8.09 13.20 -7.91
N LEU A 40 7.65 14.19 -7.13
CA LEU A 40 7.16 15.48 -7.64
C LEU A 40 8.27 16.27 -8.33
N HIS A 41 9.53 16.09 -7.95
CA HIS A 41 10.66 16.75 -8.61
C HIS A 41 10.83 16.24 -10.04
N ARG A 42 10.73 14.93 -10.25
CA ARG A 42 10.78 14.35 -11.59
C ARG A 42 9.62 14.79 -12.46
N ILE A 43 8.41 14.89 -11.89
CA ILE A 43 7.24 15.41 -12.59
C ILE A 43 7.45 16.90 -12.95
N ALA A 44 7.95 17.71 -12.02
CA ALA A 44 8.23 19.13 -12.26
C ALA A 44 9.26 19.32 -13.38
N HIS A 45 10.33 18.53 -13.41
CA HIS A 45 11.32 18.55 -14.49
C HIS A 45 10.69 18.33 -15.88
N TYR A 46 9.77 17.36 -16.01
CA TYR A 46 9.04 17.20 -17.28
C TYR A 46 8.10 18.36 -17.57
N GLY A 47 7.49 18.95 -16.53
CA GLY A 47 6.69 20.17 -16.66
C GLY A 47 7.49 21.35 -17.22
N GLU A 48 8.75 21.51 -16.77
CA GLU A 48 9.68 22.53 -17.27
C GLU A 48 10.11 22.29 -18.73
N GLU A 49 10.31 21.03 -19.14
CA GLU A 49 10.61 20.67 -20.53
C GLU A 49 9.41 20.91 -21.49
N GLY A 50 8.20 21.01 -20.96
CA GLY A 50 6.96 21.09 -21.72
C GLY A 50 6.34 19.71 -21.99
N VAL A 51 5.12 19.52 -21.49
CA VAL A 51 4.32 18.30 -21.70
C VAL A 51 3.21 18.60 -22.70
N LEU A 52 3.17 17.83 -23.79
CA LEU A 52 2.14 17.96 -24.82
C LEU A 52 0.79 17.40 -24.35
N VAL A 53 0.81 16.21 -23.73
CA VAL A 53 -0.39 15.51 -23.26
C VAL A 53 -0.15 14.94 -21.88
N LEU A 54 -1.07 15.20 -20.96
CA LEU A 54 -1.16 14.52 -19.67
C LEU A 54 -2.43 13.66 -19.65
N THR A 55 -2.27 12.36 -19.44
CA THR A 55 -3.38 11.44 -19.17
C THR A 55 -3.36 11.08 -17.69
N SER A 56 -4.32 11.64 -16.94
CA SER A 56 -4.36 11.59 -15.48
C SER A 56 -5.52 10.75 -14.98
N ASP A 57 -5.30 10.02 -13.88
CA ASP A 57 -6.37 9.39 -13.10
C ASP A 57 -7.39 10.45 -12.64
N SER A 58 -8.67 10.11 -12.77
CA SER A 58 -9.82 10.96 -12.44
C SER A 58 -10.75 10.33 -11.40
N THR A 59 -10.41 9.15 -10.84
CA THR A 59 -11.26 8.36 -9.94
C THR A 59 -11.80 9.19 -8.76
N ASN A 60 -10.95 10.00 -8.13
CA ASN A 60 -11.31 10.84 -6.99
C ASN A 60 -11.46 12.34 -7.33
N SER A 61 -11.54 12.70 -8.61
CA SER A 61 -11.59 14.12 -9.05
C SER A 61 -12.75 14.94 -8.49
N HIS A 62 -13.85 14.29 -8.13
CA HIS A 62 -15.04 14.93 -7.55
C HIS A 62 -14.95 15.14 -6.03
N SER A 63 -13.99 14.50 -5.36
CA SER A 63 -13.85 14.57 -3.91
C SER A 63 -13.00 15.78 -3.51
N PRO A 64 -13.51 16.72 -2.70
CA PRO A 64 -12.74 17.89 -2.29
C PRO A 64 -11.64 17.52 -1.29
N GLY A 65 -10.61 18.37 -1.22
CA GLY A 65 -9.51 18.22 -0.28
C GLY A 65 -8.43 17.25 -0.77
N PHE A 66 -7.84 16.49 0.16
CA PHE A 66 -6.71 15.61 -0.13
C PHE A 66 -6.89 14.24 0.54
N THR A 67 -6.31 13.21 -0.08
CA THR A 67 -6.25 11.88 0.52
C THR A 67 -5.31 11.91 1.72
N ARG A 68 -5.78 11.44 2.88
CA ARG A 68 -4.94 11.31 4.07
C ARG A 68 -3.84 10.27 3.86
N THR A 69 -2.70 10.47 4.53
CA THR A 69 -1.60 9.52 4.51
C THR A 69 -2.02 8.14 5.04
N GLU A 70 -1.48 7.09 4.43
CA GLU A 70 -1.71 5.71 4.86
C GLU A 70 -1.23 5.47 6.30
N LYS A 71 -0.26 6.26 6.80
CA LYS A 71 0.20 6.21 8.20
C LYS A 71 -0.90 6.50 9.22
N THR A 72 -1.97 7.18 8.83
CA THR A 72 -3.12 7.44 9.73
C THR A 72 -3.86 6.16 10.13
N VAL A 73 -3.67 5.06 9.39
CA VAL A 73 -4.29 3.77 9.69
C VAL A 73 -3.61 3.09 10.89
N GLY A 74 -2.29 3.22 11.05
CA GLY A 74 -1.52 2.63 12.13
C GLY A 74 -2.10 2.89 13.54
N PRO A 75 -2.38 4.14 13.93
CA PRO A 75 -3.02 4.45 15.22
C PRO A 75 -4.41 3.82 15.40
N THR A 76 -5.15 3.66 14.31
CA THR A 76 -6.47 3.00 14.35
C THR A 76 -6.31 1.51 14.65
N PHE A 77 -5.37 0.84 13.97
CA PHE A 77 -5.05 -0.56 14.27
C PHE A 77 -4.55 -0.74 15.70
N ASP A 78 -3.65 0.12 16.15
CA ASP A 78 -3.10 0.10 17.52
C ASP A 78 -4.23 0.05 18.56
N ARG A 79 -5.19 0.98 18.45
CA ARG A 79 -6.37 1.03 19.32
C ARG A 79 -7.24 -0.23 19.20
N ILE A 80 -7.43 -0.78 18.01
CA ILE A 80 -8.23 -1.99 17.81
C ILE A 80 -7.57 -3.18 18.50
N PHE A 81 -6.28 -3.42 18.25
CA PHE A 81 -5.55 -4.56 18.79
C PHE A 81 -5.38 -4.48 20.31
N GLN A 82 -5.17 -3.27 20.85
CA GLN A 82 -5.09 -3.00 22.28
C GLN A 82 -6.38 -3.37 23.02
N ASN A 83 -7.54 -3.03 22.45
CA ASN A 83 -8.84 -3.20 23.12
C ASN A 83 -9.51 -4.55 22.84
N ALA A 84 -9.07 -5.27 21.82
CA ALA A 84 -9.68 -6.53 21.44
C ALA A 84 -9.40 -7.63 22.48
N LYS A 85 -10.45 -8.12 23.16
CA LYS A 85 -10.34 -9.26 24.08
C LYS A 85 -10.33 -10.62 23.38
N GLY A 86 -10.80 -10.68 22.14
CA GLY A 86 -10.92 -11.91 21.35
C GLY A 86 -10.15 -11.85 20.04
N ARG A 87 -10.64 -12.62 19.05
CA ARG A 87 -10.07 -12.64 17.69
C ARG A 87 -10.32 -11.29 17.00
N VAL A 88 -9.34 -10.88 16.20
CA VAL A 88 -9.46 -9.74 15.29
C VAL A 88 -9.53 -10.28 13.87
N LEU A 89 -10.63 -9.99 13.17
CA LEU A 89 -10.82 -10.36 11.78
C LEU A 89 -10.73 -9.11 10.92
N MET A 90 -9.82 -9.12 9.94
CA MET A 90 -9.64 -8.02 9.01
C MET A 90 -9.89 -8.51 7.59
N SER A 91 -10.76 -7.79 6.87
CA SER A 91 -10.97 -7.99 5.44
C SER A 91 -10.42 -6.80 4.67
N THR A 92 -9.67 -7.06 3.61
CA THR A 92 -9.10 -6.04 2.74
C THR A 92 -8.75 -6.62 1.36
N PHE A 93 -8.44 -5.75 0.41
CA PHE A 93 -7.94 -6.18 -0.90
C PHE A 93 -6.54 -6.78 -0.77
N SER A 94 -6.30 -7.92 -1.40
CA SER A 94 -5.00 -8.59 -1.37
C SER A 94 -3.87 -7.80 -2.04
N SER A 95 -4.19 -6.78 -2.84
CA SER A 95 -3.22 -5.88 -3.45
C SER A 95 -2.71 -4.79 -2.50
N ASN A 96 -3.43 -4.49 -1.42
CA ASN A 96 -3.05 -3.41 -0.50
C ASN A 96 -2.06 -3.92 0.56
N ILE A 97 -0.83 -4.19 0.11
CA ILE A 97 0.23 -4.72 0.98
C ILE A 97 0.57 -3.77 2.13
N HIS A 98 0.54 -2.45 1.92
CA HIS A 98 0.76 -1.49 3.01
C HIS A 98 -0.26 -1.62 4.15
N ARG A 99 -1.53 -1.87 3.81
CA ARG A 99 -2.58 -2.08 4.81
C ARG A 99 -2.40 -3.40 5.56
N VAL A 100 -2.08 -4.47 4.83
CA VAL A 100 -1.83 -5.79 5.41
C VAL A 100 -0.58 -5.77 6.30
N SER A 101 0.50 -5.13 5.86
CA SER A 101 1.75 -4.96 6.61
C SER A 101 1.49 -4.29 7.96
N GLN A 102 0.82 -3.14 7.96
CA GLN A 102 0.50 -2.43 9.20
C GLN A 102 -0.35 -3.27 10.16
N ALA A 103 -1.29 -4.07 9.64
CA ALA A 103 -2.10 -4.95 10.48
C ALA A 103 -1.26 -6.08 11.11
N ILE A 104 -0.35 -6.68 10.34
CA ILE A 104 0.56 -7.72 10.82
C ILE A 104 1.52 -7.14 11.86
N GLU A 105 2.14 -5.98 11.60
CA GLU A 105 3.03 -5.30 12.54
C GLU A 105 2.36 -5.05 13.90
N LYS A 106 1.10 -4.58 13.88
CA LYS A 106 0.33 -4.37 15.11
C LYS A 106 -0.07 -5.69 15.76
N ALA A 107 -0.47 -6.72 15.00
CA ALA A 107 -0.75 -8.04 15.57
C ALA A 107 0.49 -8.59 16.32
N LEU A 108 1.68 -8.47 15.73
CA LEU A 108 2.94 -8.89 16.34
C LEU A 108 3.26 -8.10 17.62
N LEU A 109 3.07 -6.78 17.60
CA LEU A 109 3.28 -5.92 18.77
C LEU A 109 2.43 -6.33 19.98
N TYR A 110 1.21 -6.81 19.74
CA TYR A 110 0.30 -7.29 20.77
C TYR A 110 0.36 -8.82 20.97
N ASN A 111 1.44 -9.47 20.55
CA ASN A 111 1.71 -10.91 20.73
C ASN A 111 0.61 -11.82 20.17
N ARG A 112 0.02 -11.46 19.03
CA ARG A 112 -0.98 -12.28 18.36
C ARG A 112 -0.37 -13.07 17.22
N LYS A 113 -0.88 -14.28 17.02
CA LYS A 113 -0.60 -15.10 15.82
C LYS A 113 -1.39 -14.59 14.62
N ILE A 114 -0.80 -14.73 13.43
CA ILE A 114 -1.36 -14.27 12.17
C ILE A 114 -1.85 -15.47 11.37
N CYS A 115 -3.11 -15.43 10.94
CA CYS A 115 -3.66 -16.41 10.02
C CYS A 115 -4.11 -15.68 8.75
N VAL A 116 -3.52 -16.02 7.62
CA VAL A 116 -3.88 -15.44 6.33
C VAL A 116 -4.88 -16.38 5.67
N ILE A 117 -6.02 -15.84 5.26
CA ILE A 117 -7.08 -16.62 4.62
C ILE A 117 -7.26 -16.14 3.18
N GLY A 118 -7.01 -17.04 2.24
CA GLY A 118 -7.39 -16.87 0.84
C GLY A 118 -6.19 -16.84 -0.08
N ARG A 119 -6.27 -17.62 -1.16
CA ARG A 119 -5.15 -17.87 -2.10
C ARG A 119 -4.50 -16.59 -2.63
N SER A 120 -5.30 -15.59 -2.99
CA SER A 120 -4.78 -14.32 -3.53
C SER A 120 -4.03 -13.49 -2.47
N MET A 121 -4.48 -13.55 -1.21
CA MET A 121 -3.82 -12.86 -0.11
C MET A 121 -2.51 -13.56 0.26
N GLU A 122 -2.54 -14.88 0.41
CA GLU A 122 -1.37 -15.72 0.68
C GLU A 122 -0.29 -15.49 -0.39
N LYS A 123 -0.66 -15.63 -1.68
CA LYS A 123 0.26 -15.43 -2.81
C LYS A 123 0.87 -14.03 -2.83
N ASN A 124 0.05 -12.99 -2.68
CA ASN A 124 0.55 -11.62 -2.75
C ASN A 124 1.48 -11.28 -1.58
N LEU A 125 1.14 -11.76 -0.37
CA LEU A 125 1.98 -11.58 0.81
C LEU A 125 3.31 -12.33 0.67
N GLU A 126 3.29 -13.57 0.19
CA GLU A 126 4.49 -14.36 -0.07
C GLU A 126 5.41 -13.67 -1.09
N ILE A 127 4.86 -13.21 -2.22
CA ILE A 127 5.63 -12.47 -3.23
C ILE A 127 6.24 -11.20 -2.61
N ALA A 128 5.46 -10.43 -1.85
CA ALA A 128 5.94 -9.21 -1.22
C ALA A 128 7.07 -9.48 -0.20
N MET A 129 6.99 -10.58 0.55
CA MET A 129 8.05 -11.03 1.46
C MET A 129 9.30 -11.50 0.70
N ASN A 130 9.13 -12.27 -0.37
CA ASN A 130 10.23 -12.81 -1.17
C ASN A 130 11.00 -11.72 -1.92
N LEU A 131 10.31 -10.68 -2.41
CA LEU A 131 10.91 -9.51 -3.04
C LEU A 131 11.49 -8.52 -2.01
N GLY A 132 11.27 -8.75 -0.71
CA GLY A 132 11.84 -7.96 0.37
C GLY A 132 11.13 -6.63 0.64
N TYR A 133 9.95 -6.40 0.06
CA TYR A 133 9.14 -5.21 0.32
C TYR A 133 8.63 -5.17 1.76
N ILE A 134 8.35 -6.33 2.35
CA ILE A 134 7.95 -6.50 3.75
C ILE A 134 8.74 -7.64 4.37
N LYS A 135 8.95 -7.58 5.69
CA LYS A 135 9.74 -8.59 6.41
C LYS A 135 9.04 -8.96 7.70
N PHE A 136 8.61 -10.22 7.77
CA PHE A 136 7.95 -10.76 8.96
C PHE A 136 8.53 -12.12 9.36
N PRO A 137 8.59 -12.41 10.67
CA PRO A 137 8.99 -13.71 11.19
C PRO A 137 7.97 -14.79 10.80
N LYS A 138 8.43 -15.84 10.11
CA LYS A 138 7.55 -16.90 9.57
C LYS A 138 6.86 -17.74 10.67
N ASP A 139 7.48 -17.88 11.83
CA ASP A 139 6.97 -18.60 13.01
C ASP A 139 5.77 -17.90 13.70
N GLN A 140 5.43 -16.69 13.26
CA GLN A 140 4.26 -15.96 13.74
C GLN A 140 3.01 -16.20 12.88
N PHE A 141 3.18 -16.82 11.71
CA PHE A 141 2.08 -17.25 10.85
C PHE A 141 1.63 -18.65 11.24
N ILE A 142 0.31 -18.85 11.27
CA ILE A 142 -0.34 -20.13 11.57
C ILE A 142 -1.34 -20.49 10.47
N GLU A 143 -1.57 -21.78 10.31
CA GLU A 143 -2.55 -22.27 9.35
C GLU A 143 -3.99 -22.13 9.88
N ALA A 144 -4.96 -22.09 8.97
CA ALA A 144 -6.37 -21.90 9.33
C ALA A 144 -6.90 -22.96 10.34
N HIS A 145 -6.42 -24.20 10.22
CA HIS A 145 -6.81 -25.29 11.11
C HIS A 145 -6.20 -25.18 12.53
N GLU A 146 -5.20 -24.31 12.72
CA GLU A 146 -4.51 -24.11 14.00
C GLU A 146 -5.11 -22.97 14.83
N VAL A 147 -6.00 -22.16 14.24
CA VAL A 147 -6.58 -20.98 14.89
C VAL A 147 -7.28 -21.30 16.21
N ASN A 148 -7.82 -22.51 16.39
CA ASN A 148 -8.46 -22.90 17.65
C ASN A 148 -7.48 -23.36 18.74
N LYS A 149 -6.18 -23.49 18.42
CA LYS A 149 -5.12 -23.82 19.39
C LYS A 149 -4.58 -22.59 20.13
N TYR A 150 -4.95 -21.39 19.69
CA TYR A 150 -4.51 -20.08 20.18
C TYR A 150 -5.71 -19.19 20.53
#